data_AF-A0A849IT08-F1
#
_entry.id   AF-A0A849IT08-F1
#
_cell.length_a   1.000
_cell.length_b   1.000
_cell.length_c   1.000
_cell.angle_alpha   90.00
_cell.angle_beta   90.00
_cell.angle_gamma   90.00
#
_symmetry.space_group_name_H-M   'P 1'
#
loop_
_entity.id
_entity.type
_entity.pdbx_description
1 polymer ?
#
loop_
_entity_poly.entity_id
_entity_poly.type
_entity_poly.pdbx_seq_one_letter_code
_entity_poly.pdbx_strand_id
1 'polypeptide(L)'
;MASRNLSKVPNYWKALAHRPEYLASTWNKLKSVMAEGSLDRRTKEIIAVAVSATNNCSYCLSSHTDALRSLGFGDAELVELMAVVDFFNGSNATASGLKVEYEPPVPRA
;
A
#
# COMPACT_ATOMS: atom_id res chain seq x y z
N MET A 1 14.61 -8.27 -10.72
CA MET A 1 13.36 -8.13 -9.93
C MET A 1 12.28 -8.93 -10.63
N ALA A 2 11.72 -9.93 -9.97
CA ALA A 2 10.70 -10.78 -10.58
C ALA A 2 9.40 -9.99 -10.75
N SER A 3 8.88 -9.92 -11.98
CA SER A 3 7.48 -9.56 -12.21
C SER A 3 6.59 -10.57 -11.48
N ARG A 4 5.44 -10.13 -10.97
CA ARG A 4 4.39 -11.06 -10.52
C ARG A 4 4.11 -11.97 -11.73
N ASN A 5 4.39 -13.26 -11.62
CA ASN A 5 4.24 -14.23 -12.70
C ASN A 5 2.76 -14.50 -12.96
N LEU A 6 2.08 -13.52 -13.57
CA LEU A 6 0.64 -13.52 -13.76
C LEU A 6 0.30 -14.10 -15.14
N SER A 7 -0.70 -14.99 -15.17
CA SER A 7 -1.22 -15.58 -16.41
C SER A 7 -2.01 -14.58 -17.27
N LYS A 8 -2.38 -13.42 -16.71
CA LYS A 8 -3.08 -12.34 -17.41
C LYS A 8 -2.51 -10.99 -17.01
N VAL A 9 -2.41 -10.08 -17.97
CA VAL A 9 -2.04 -8.68 -17.72
C VAL A 9 -3.17 -7.98 -16.95
N PRO A 10 -2.91 -7.39 -15.76
CA PRO A 10 -3.89 -6.60 -15.03
C PRO A 10 -4.49 -5.46 -15.85
N ASN A 11 -5.78 -5.16 -15.65
CA ASN A 11 -6.49 -4.16 -16.44
C ASN A 11 -5.93 -2.74 -16.27
N TYR A 12 -5.32 -2.42 -15.12
CA TYR A 12 -4.62 -1.15 -14.93
C TYR A 12 -3.54 -0.92 -16.00
N TRP A 13 -2.72 -1.94 -16.32
CA TRP A 13 -1.68 -1.80 -17.34
C TRP A 13 -2.25 -1.69 -18.75
N LYS A 14 -3.36 -2.40 -19.04
CA LYS A 14 -4.08 -2.25 -20.32
C LYS A 14 -4.63 -0.85 -20.48
N ALA A 15 -5.17 -0.25 -19.42
CA ALA A 15 -5.68 1.12 -19.46
C ALA A 15 -4.56 2.12 -19.78
N LEU A 16 -3.38 1.97 -19.16
CA LEU A 16 -2.22 2.81 -19.43
C LEU A 16 -1.61 2.58 -20.83
N ALA A 17 -1.84 1.41 -21.45
CA ALA A 17 -1.31 1.09 -22.77
C ALA A 17 -1.83 2.01 -23.90
N HIS A 18 -2.93 2.75 -23.68
CA HIS A 18 -3.36 3.82 -24.58
C HIS A 18 -2.35 4.97 -24.69
N ARG A 19 -1.39 5.07 -23.75
CA ARG A 19 -0.24 5.99 -23.80
C ARG A 19 1.07 5.24 -23.48
N PRO A 20 1.73 4.62 -24.47
CA PRO A 20 2.87 3.74 -24.26
C PRO A 20 4.02 4.34 -23.45
N GLU A 21 4.37 5.60 -23.68
CA GLU A 21 5.43 6.28 -22.91
C GLU A 21 5.06 6.46 -21.43
N TYR A 22 3.79 6.74 -21.15
CA TYR A 22 3.29 6.87 -19.78
C TYR A 22 3.22 5.51 -19.07
N LEU A 23 2.80 4.46 -19.78
CA LEU A 23 2.88 3.09 -19.28
C LEU A 23 4.32 2.72 -18.92
N ALA A 24 5.28 2.98 -19.81
CA ALA A 24 6.69 2.63 -19.60
C ALA A 24 7.29 3.36 -18.39
N SER A 25 7.03 4.66 -18.25
CA SER A 25 7.51 5.44 -17.10
C SER A 25 6.88 4.97 -15.79
N THR A 26 5.56 4.72 -15.79
CA THR A 26 4.84 4.22 -14.61
C THR A 26 5.33 2.83 -14.20
N TRP A 27 5.55 1.93 -15.17
CA TRP A 27 6.08 0.59 -14.92
C TRP A 27 7.49 0.62 -14.33
N ASN A 28 8.37 1.48 -14.86
CA ASN A 28 9.72 1.64 -14.33
C ASN A 28 9.71 2.21 -12.91
N LYS A 29 8.85 3.20 -12.63
CA LYS A 29 8.64 3.72 -11.28
C LYS A 29 8.18 2.62 -10.33
N LEU A 30 7.18 1.83 -10.71
CA LEU A 30 6.68 0.72 -9.88
C LEU A 30 7.79 -0.29 -9.55
N LYS A 31 8.55 -0.73 -10.56
CA LYS A 31 9.66 -1.67 -10.34
C LYS A 31 10.68 -1.12 -9.36
N SER A 32 11.06 0.15 -9.51
CA SER A 32 12.02 0.81 -8.62
C SER A 32 11.51 0.89 -7.18
N VAL A 33 10.27 1.33 -6.99
CA VAL A 33 9.67 1.49 -5.65
C VAL A 33 9.47 0.13 -4.97
N MET A 34 8.98 -0.87 -5.71
CA MET A 34 8.62 -2.19 -5.16
C MET A 34 9.74 -3.23 -5.21
N ALA A 35 10.94 -2.81 -5.61
CA ALA A 35 12.18 -3.57 -5.47
C ALA A 35 12.44 -4.00 -4.03
N GLU A 36 13.17 -5.08 -3.79
CA GLU A 36 13.76 -5.32 -2.47
C GLU A 36 14.77 -4.21 -2.13
N GLY A 37 14.85 -3.84 -0.86
CA GLY A 37 15.75 -2.82 -0.34
C GLY A 37 15.76 -2.82 1.18
N SER A 38 15.92 -1.66 1.82
CA SER A 38 15.84 -1.56 3.29
C SER A 38 14.48 -1.95 3.87
N LEU A 39 13.42 -1.90 3.05
CA LEU A 39 12.13 -2.51 3.33
C LEU A 39 11.93 -3.69 2.41
N ASP A 40 11.49 -4.81 2.97
CA ASP A 40 11.20 -6.01 2.20
C ASP A 40 9.93 -5.85 1.35
N ARG A 41 9.72 -6.73 0.37
CA ARG A 41 8.52 -6.67 -0.48
C ARG A 41 7.23 -6.80 0.33
N ARG A 42 7.22 -7.62 1.37
CA ARG A 42 6.05 -7.84 2.23
C ARG A 42 5.61 -6.53 2.90
N THR A 43 6.53 -5.80 3.52
CA THR A 43 6.27 -4.50 4.15
C THR A 43 5.73 -3.49 3.14
N LYS A 44 6.29 -3.46 1.92
CA LYS A 44 5.82 -2.56 0.86
C LYS A 44 4.39 -2.87 0.42
N GLU A 45 4.01 -4.14 0.32
CA GLU A 45 2.64 -4.53 -0.01
C GLU A 45 1.66 -4.24 1.15
N ILE A 46 2.08 -4.37 2.42
CA ILE A 46 1.30 -3.94 3.60
C ILE A 46 0.97 -2.45 3.50
N ILE A 47 1.97 -1.62 3.21
CA ILE A 47 1.78 -0.17 3.01
C ILE A 47 0.83 0.09 1.83
N ALA A 48 0.98 -0.64 0.72
CA ALA A 48 0.12 -0.48 -0.45
C ALA A 48 -1.34 -0.82 -0.15
N VAL A 49 -1.60 -1.88 0.63
CA VAL A 49 -2.95 -2.24 1.10
C VAL A 49 -3.52 -1.15 2.00
N ALA A 50 -2.75 -0.68 3.00
CA ALA A 50 -3.19 0.38 3.91
C ALA A 50 -3.57 1.68 3.17
N VAL A 51 -2.70 2.15 2.27
CA VAL A 51 -2.95 3.34 1.46
C VAL A 51 -4.15 3.14 0.52
N SER A 52 -4.29 1.96 -0.08
CA SER A 52 -5.41 1.64 -0.98
C SER A 52 -6.76 1.64 -0.25
N ALA A 53 -6.79 1.13 0.99
CA ALA A 53 -7.96 1.13 1.85
C ALA A 53 -8.35 2.56 2.24
N THR A 54 -7.39 3.36 2.76
CA THR A 54 -7.63 4.77 3.12
C THR A 54 -8.09 5.62 1.93
N ASN A 55 -7.54 5.38 0.73
CA ASN A 55 -7.95 6.10 -0.49
C ASN A 55 -9.21 5.53 -1.15
N ASN A 56 -9.86 4.53 -0.55
CA ASN A 56 -11.07 3.89 -1.05
C ASN A 56 -10.92 3.34 -2.49
N CYS A 57 -9.73 2.88 -2.88
CA CYS A 57 -9.48 2.30 -4.20
C CYS A 57 -9.73 0.79 -4.18
N SER A 58 -10.95 0.35 -4.53
CA SER A 58 -11.34 -1.07 -4.54
C SER A 58 -10.44 -1.96 -5.43
N TYR A 59 -10.08 -1.48 -6.63
CA TYR A 59 -9.18 -2.19 -7.54
C TYR A 59 -7.79 -2.38 -6.93
N CYS A 60 -7.23 -1.30 -6.38
CA CYS A 60 -5.90 -1.30 -5.78
C CYS A 60 -5.87 -2.21 -4.55
N LEU A 61 -6.87 -2.08 -3.68
CA LEU A 61 -7.02 -2.86 -2.47
C LEU A 61 -7.05 -4.36 -2.80
N SER A 62 -7.87 -4.76 -3.77
CA SER A 62 -7.94 -6.17 -4.21
C SER A 62 -6.60 -6.67 -4.77
N SER A 63 -6.01 -5.92 -5.71
CA SER A 63 -4.75 -6.31 -6.38
C SER A 63 -3.57 -6.45 -5.43
N HIS A 64 -3.48 -5.57 -4.43
CA HIS A 64 -2.40 -5.57 -3.43
C HIS A 64 -2.67 -6.58 -2.31
N THR A 65 -3.93 -6.81 -1.93
CA THR A 65 -4.28 -7.90 -0.99
C THR A 65 -3.90 -9.27 -1.57
N ASP A 66 -4.18 -9.51 -2.85
CA ASP A 66 -3.75 -10.74 -3.53
C ASP A 66 -2.22 -10.87 -3.58
N ALA A 67 -1.51 -9.75 -3.78
CA ALA A 67 -0.05 -9.73 -3.77
C ALA A 67 0.48 -10.13 -2.38
N LEU A 68 -0.09 -9.54 -1.36
CA LEU A 68 0.29 -9.75 0.03
C LEU A 68 -0.01 -11.19 0.47
N ARG A 69 -1.17 -11.75 0.10
CA ARG A 69 -1.51 -13.17 0.31
C ARG A 69 -0.52 -14.12 -0.36
N SER A 70 -0.04 -13.79 -1.57
CA SER A 70 0.99 -14.61 -2.25
C SER A 70 2.34 -14.63 -1.53
N LEU A 71 2.55 -13.71 -0.58
CA LEU A 71 3.73 -13.65 0.30
C LEU A 71 3.47 -14.32 1.67
N GLY A 72 2.41 -15.12 1.79
CA GLY A 72 2.07 -15.86 3.01
C GLY A 72 1.25 -15.07 4.02
N PHE A 73 0.71 -13.90 3.64
CA PHE A 73 -0.10 -13.09 4.54
C PHE A 73 -1.49 -13.69 4.76
N GLY A 74 -1.82 -14.02 6.01
CA GLY A 74 -3.05 -14.70 6.40
C GLY A 74 -4.21 -13.77 6.75
N ASP A 75 -5.39 -14.36 6.98
CA ASP A 75 -6.59 -13.59 7.33
C ASP A 75 -6.49 -12.90 8.70
N ALA A 76 -5.85 -13.55 9.67
CA ALA A 76 -5.61 -12.93 10.99
C ALA A 76 -4.75 -11.66 10.87
N GLU A 77 -3.68 -11.72 10.07
CA GLU A 77 -2.80 -10.57 9.82
C GLU A 77 -3.52 -9.48 9.01
N LEU A 78 -4.43 -9.86 8.11
CA LEU A 78 -5.27 -8.90 7.36
C LEU A 78 -6.26 -8.18 8.27
N VAL A 79 -6.87 -8.88 9.23
CA VAL A 79 -7.73 -8.26 10.25
C VAL A 79 -6.92 -7.27 11.09
N GLU A 80 -5.72 -7.67 11.54
CA GLU A 80 -4.83 -6.79 12.32
C GLU A 80 -4.42 -5.55 11.52
N LEU A 81 -4.04 -5.72 10.25
CA LEU A 81 -3.71 -4.61 9.35
C LEU A 81 -4.90 -3.65 9.20
N MET A 82 -6.11 -4.16 8.98
CA MET A 82 -7.29 -3.32 8.83
C MET A 82 -7.69 -2.62 10.13
N ALA A 83 -7.47 -3.24 11.30
CA ALA A 83 -7.69 -2.60 12.59
C ALA A 83 -6.72 -1.42 12.82
N VAL A 84 -5.45 -1.55 12.41
CA VAL A 84 -4.47 -0.45 12.44
C VAL A 84 -4.91 0.69 11.51
N VAL A 85 -5.34 0.37 10.29
CA VAL A 85 -5.82 1.36 9.31
C VAL A 85 -7.06 2.10 9.83
N ASP A 86 -8.04 1.38 10.38
CA ASP A 86 -9.25 1.95 10.97
C ASP A 86 -8.93 2.95 12.09
N PHE A 87 -8.13 2.50 13.06
CA PHE A 87 -7.71 3.33 14.19
C PHE A 87 -7.02 4.62 13.71
N PHE A 88 -6.01 4.52 12.84
CA PHE A 88 -5.28 5.70 12.40
C PHE A 88 -6.13 6.64 11.54
N ASN A 89 -7.02 6.13 10.68
CA ASN A 89 -7.93 7.00 9.93
C ASN A 89 -8.84 7.79 10.88
N GLY A 90 -9.41 7.15 11.91
CA GLY A 90 -10.26 7.81 12.91
C GLY A 90 -9.51 8.78 13.82
N SER A 91 -8.36 8.36 14.34
CA SER A 91 -7.51 9.20 15.20
C SER A 91 -6.97 10.41 14.44
N ASN A 92 -6.55 10.25 13.18
CA ASN A 92 -6.08 11.36 12.35
C ASN A 92 -7.19 12.42 12.15
N ALA A 93 -8.43 11.98 11.88
CA ALA A 93 -9.56 12.88 11.73
C ALA A 93 -9.85 13.65 13.04
N THR A 94 -9.79 12.97 14.18
CA THR A 94 -10.00 13.58 15.50
C THR A 94 -8.92 14.61 15.82
N ALA A 95 -7.65 14.24 15.68
CA ALA A 95 -6.52 15.13 15.93
C ALA A 95 -6.55 16.37 15.02
N SER A 96 -6.85 16.17 13.73
CA SER A 96 -6.97 17.26 12.75
C SER A 96 -8.15 18.19 13.07
N GLY A 97 -9.31 17.62 13.41
CA GLY A 97 -10.52 18.38 13.74
C GLY A 97 -10.35 19.23 15.00
N LEU A 98 -9.66 18.71 16.01
CA LEU A 98 -9.35 19.41 17.25
C LEU A 98 -8.14 20.34 17.15
N LYS A 99 -7.42 20.33 16.01
CA LYS A 99 -6.16 21.07 15.80
C LYS A 99 -5.13 20.79 16.89
N VAL A 100 -4.96 19.52 17.25
CA VAL A 100 -3.99 19.10 18.25
C VAL A 100 -2.58 19.46 17.78
N GLU A 101 -1.85 20.24 18.58
CA GLU A 101 -0.46 20.56 18.31
C GLU A 101 0.45 19.41 18.78
N TYR A 102 1.50 19.13 18.01
CA TYR A 102 2.49 18.13 18.39
C TYR A 102 3.47 18.73 19.39
N GLU A 103 3.54 18.15 20.58
CA GLU A 103 4.58 18.41 21.58
C GLU A 103 5.44 17.13 21.75
N PRO A 104 6.75 17.18 21.46
CA PRO A 104 7.63 16.03 21.66
C PRO A 104 7.68 15.62 23.14
N PRO A 105 7.58 14.32 23.47
CA PRO A 105 7.71 13.88 24.85
C PRO A 105 9.13 14.16 25.37
N VAL A 106 9.22 14.73 26.57
CA VAL A 106 10.50 14.89 27.27
C VAL A 106 10.88 13.54 27.90
N PRO A 107 12.09 12.99 27.61
CA PRO A 107 12.53 11.74 28.22
C PRO A 107 12.52 11.83 29.75
N ARG A 108 12.03 10.79 30.42
CA ARG A 108 12.23 10.67 31.87
C ARG A 108 13.68 10.29 32.13
N ALA A 109 14.31 10.96 33.08
CA ALA A 109 15.65 10.64 33.58
C ALA A 109 15.68 9.27 34.27
#